data_AF-A0A0F9J271-F1
#
_entry.id   AF-A0A0F9J271-F1
#
_cell.length_a   1.000
_cell.length_b   1.000
_cell.length_c   1.000
_cell.angle_alpha   90.00
_cell.angle_beta   90.00
_cell.angle_gamma   90.00
#
_symmetry.space_group_name_H-M   'P 1'
#
loop_
_entity.id
_entity.type
_entity.pdbx_description
1 polymer ?
#
loop_
_entity_poly.entity_id
_entity_poly.type
_entity_poly.pdbx_seq_one_letter_code
_entity_poly.pdbx_strand_id
1 'polypeptide(L)'
;MPYNSGILKYITTIKENDFYLILESSRYNYRLMGKLGNKSIRSIKEIEVKELSYLREEINDKSRVIKSELYQKVIELENKFQLYSDPNPKHSWLPSDQGISFANYILNTFNTLENFLNSVPKIIQDQIKNIQNYWPFTKNSDFAQLFNISYPIIQGPMANISDQLEFAKKVAENGALPIFALGGLLGSEAESLLSGAAVSELSKKPYGCGIIGLEVVRSRREEHLKSISKHGPKITLVAASSIDLGVKIKKSGNIILIHTPALSMFKEALIKNLDFIILEGNECGGHIGMLSSFILWESILEYLDMNQKEIPKKVNIVFAGGITNKISTAMLASMIGNHLDLINPGIQMGTAYLLSEEIVSTHALSPVYQELLLNNSITTIIGTSVNTRARVIPSGFAYKTLKNEVLRKNQGISISNRKELFEKDNLGALRIASKAEIWNEDHVEGTESTQFIPTSKDNQLTNGVFMTGDSISLQKTIRSIPQIHYDVIEEGWNFFKVKSSQVLKISSSRKSIMEEIKAERDISYGKKIAVIGL
;
A
#
# COMPACT_ATOMS: atom_id res chain seq x y z
N MET A 1 0.88 -5.73 -32.12
CA MET A 1 0.89 -7.20 -32.26
C MET A 1 -0.22 -7.64 -33.21
N PRO A 2 0.02 -8.59 -34.13
CA PRO A 2 -1.01 -9.12 -35.03
C PRO A 2 -2.07 -9.92 -34.25
N TYR A 3 -3.34 -9.78 -34.59
CA TYR A 3 -4.45 -10.51 -33.96
C TYR A 3 -4.42 -12.00 -34.35
N ASN A 4 -3.92 -12.87 -33.47
CA ASN A 4 -4.07 -14.32 -33.59
C ASN A 4 -4.65 -14.92 -32.31
N SER A 5 -5.29 -16.09 -32.41
CA SER A 5 -5.96 -16.76 -31.29
C SER A 5 -4.98 -17.09 -30.15
N GLY A 6 -3.70 -17.28 -30.44
CA GLY A 6 -2.65 -17.51 -29.46
C GLY A 6 -2.40 -16.30 -28.54
N ILE A 7 -2.40 -15.08 -29.09
CA ILE A 7 -2.22 -13.83 -28.32
C ILE A 7 -3.40 -13.59 -27.39
N LEU A 8 -4.63 -13.77 -27.89
CA LEU A 8 -5.84 -13.61 -27.06
C LEU A 8 -5.83 -14.60 -25.89
N LYS A 9 -5.55 -15.87 -26.17
CA LYS A 9 -5.42 -16.90 -25.13
C LYS A 9 -4.28 -16.62 -24.16
N TYR A 10 -3.20 -15.96 -24.58
CA TYR A 10 -2.12 -15.56 -23.69
C TYR A 10 -2.54 -14.44 -22.74
N ILE A 11 -3.19 -13.39 -23.27
CA ILE A 11 -3.67 -12.24 -22.47
C ILE A 11 -4.58 -12.71 -21.34
N THR A 12 -5.48 -13.65 -21.58
CA THR A 12 -6.37 -14.19 -20.52
C THR A 12 -5.64 -14.96 -19.43
N THR A 13 -4.36 -15.31 -19.62
CA THR A 13 -3.55 -15.93 -18.56
C THR A 13 -2.78 -14.93 -17.70
N ILE A 14 -2.67 -13.66 -18.12
CA ILE A 14 -1.93 -12.63 -17.39
C ILE A 14 -2.63 -12.33 -16.06
N LYS A 15 -1.85 -12.32 -14.99
CA LYS A 15 -2.29 -12.03 -13.62
C LYS A 15 -1.72 -10.70 -13.16
N GLU A 16 -2.22 -10.19 -12.05
CA GLU A 16 -1.85 -8.91 -11.44
C GLU A 16 -0.34 -8.82 -11.11
N ASN A 17 0.32 -9.95 -10.89
CA ASN A 17 1.76 -10.04 -10.60
C ASN A 17 2.65 -10.32 -11.82
N ASP A 18 2.08 -10.47 -13.03
CA ASP A 18 2.84 -10.74 -14.26
C ASP A 18 3.37 -9.44 -14.89
N PHE A 19 4.27 -8.76 -14.17
CA PHE A 19 4.88 -7.53 -14.64
C PHE A 19 6.30 -7.32 -14.12
N TYR A 20 7.06 -6.49 -14.83
CA TYR A 20 8.37 -6.02 -14.43
C TYR A 20 8.40 -4.50 -14.33
N LEU A 21 8.97 -3.96 -13.25
CA LEU A 21 9.23 -2.53 -13.10
C LEU A 21 10.65 -2.23 -13.57
N ILE A 22 10.77 -1.43 -14.62
CA ILE A 22 12.06 -0.87 -15.03
C ILE A 22 12.33 0.34 -14.13
N LEU A 23 13.49 0.33 -13.45
CA LEU A 23 13.96 1.46 -12.64
C LEU A 23 12.97 1.99 -11.60
N GLU A 24 12.51 1.11 -10.71
CA GLU A 24 11.77 1.56 -9.55
C GLU A 24 12.63 2.46 -8.65
N SER A 25 12.46 3.77 -8.78
CA SER A 25 13.22 4.77 -8.01
C SER A 25 12.56 6.16 -7.98
N SER A 26 11.47 6.38 -8.73
CA SER A 26 10.83 7.69 -8.81
C SER A 26 9.30 7.58 -8.99
N ARG A 27 8.63 8.74 -9.03
CA ARG A 27 7.20 8.89 -9.36
C ARG A 27 6.80 8.19 -10.67
N TYR A 28 7.74 7.99 -11.59
CA TYR A 28 7.48 7.38 -12.89
C TYR A 28 8.20 6.04 -12.99
N ASN A 29 7.42 4.96 -12.87
CA ASN A 29 7.91 3.61 -13.10
C ASN A 29 7.40 3.10 -14.45
N TYR A 30 8.30 2.59 -15.29
CA TYR A 30 7.90 1.94 -16.54
C TYR A 30 7.59 0.48 -16.23
N ARG A 31 6.36 0.07 -16.51
CA ARG A 31 5.89 -1.30 -16.34
C ARG A 31 5.91 -2.02 -17.67
N LEU A 32 6.41 -3.25 -17.65
CA LEU A 32 6.30 -4.18 -18.76
C LEU A 32 5.45 -5.35 -18.31
N MET A 33 4.39 -5.65 -19.06
CA MET A 33 3.41 -6.67 -18.70
C MET A 33 3.70 -7.98 -19.43
N GLY A 34 3.81 -9.10 -18.71
CA GLY A 34 4.17 -10.39 -19.30
C GLY A 34 4.57 -11.43 -18.27
N LYS A 35 4.52 -12.71 -18.66
CA LYS A 35 4.81 -13.83 -17.76
C LYS A 35 6.25 -13.80 -17.25
N LEU A 36 6.38 -13.87 -15.92
CA LEU A 36 7.67 -13.86 -15.26
C LEU A 36 8.38 -15.22 -15.37
N GLY A 37 9.21 -15.41 -16.42
CA GLY A 37 10.02 -16.63 -16.58
C GLY A 37 10.81 -16.78 -17.90
N ASN A 38 10.91 -15.74 -18.73
CA ASN A 38 11.42 -15.86 -20.10
C ASN A 38 12.75 -15.10 -20.36
N LYS A 39 13.40 -15.40 -21.50
CA LYS A 39 14.54 -14.68 -22.10
C LYS A 39 14.39 -13.16 -22.01
N SER A 40 13.19 -12.64 -22.26
CA SER A 40 12.83 -11.21 -22.26
C SER A 40 13.11 -10.52 -20.92
N ILE A 41 13.01 -11.23 -19.78
CA ILE A 41 13.35 -10.68 -18.46
C ILE A 41 14.85 -10.61 -18.27
N ARG A 42 15.60 -11.60 -18.78
CA ARG A 42 17.07 -11.59 -18.71
C ARG A 42 17.62 -10.41 -19.52
N SER A 43 17.10 -10.22 -20.74
CA SER A 43 17.45 -9.09 -21.59
C SER A 43 17.25 -7.75 -20.89
N ILE A 44 16.11 -7.56 -20.21
CA ILE A 44 15.81 -6.29 -19.52
C ILE A 44 16.63 -6.10 -18.25
N LYS A 45 16.92 -7.17 -17.51
CA LYS A 45 17.83 -7.08 -16.37
C LYS A 45 19.25 -6.70 -16.80
N GLU A 46 19.73 -7.23 -17.93
CA GLU A 46 21.04 -6.86 -18.48
C GLU A 46 21.08 -5.39 -18.92
N ILE A 47 20.02 -4.93 -19.55
CA ILE A 47 19.82 -3.55 -19.97
C ILE A 47 19.78 -2.59 -18.78
N GLU A 48 18.99 -2.91 -17.74
CA GLU A 48 18.87 -2.06 -16.54
C GLU A 48 20.22 -1.88 -15.83
N VAL A 49 21.05 -2.92 -15.80
CA VAL A 49 22.39 -2.87 -15.21
C VAL A 49 23.34 -2.03 -16.07
N LYS A 50 23.35 -2.26 -17.39
CA LYS A 50 24.35 -1.67 -18.31
C LYS A 50 24.05 -0.23 -18.72
N GLU A 51 22.80 0.10 -18.99
CA GLU A 51 22.41 1.31 -19.73
C GLU A 51 21.68 2.35 -18.86
N LEU A 52 21.20 1.95 -17.69
CA LEU A 52 20.30 2.76 -16.85
C LEU A 52 20.87 3.08 -15.46
N SER A 53 22.10 2.64 -15.17
CA SER A 53 22.77 2.89 -13.90
C SER A 53 23.20 4.35 -13.71
N TYR A 54 23.45 5.09 -14.81
CA TYR A 54 23.89 6.50 -14.77
C TYR A 54 22.75 7.50 -14.56
N LEU A 55 21.54 7.22 -15.06
CA LEU A 55 20.35 8.09 -14.92
C LEU A 55 19.89 8.30 -13.47
N ARG A 56 20.40 7.50 -12.53
CA ARG A 56 20.06 7.60 -11.10
C ARG A 56 20.82 8.71 -10.36
N GLU A 57 21.94 9.20 -10.91
CA GLU A 57 22.74 10.27 -10.27
C GLU A 57 22.18 11.68 -10.54
N GLU A 58 21.44 11.89 -11.63
CA GLU A 58 20.87 13.20 -12.03
C GLU A 58 19.42 13.45 -11.52
N ILE A 59 18.88 12.54 -10.70
CA ILE A 59 17.49 12.61 -10.18
C ILE A 59 17.22 13.86 -9.31
N ASN A 60 18.26 14.64 -9.00
CA ASN A 60 18.18 15.71 -8.02
C ASN A 60 17.53 17.04 -8.46
N ASP A 61 17.11 17.27 -9.72
CA ASP A 61 16.58 18.62 -10.00
C ASP A 61 15.52 18.83 -11.10
N LYS A 62 15.20 17.86 -12.00
CA LYS A 62 14.24 18.14 -13.11
C LYS A 62 13.35 16.96 -13.48
N SER A 63 12.21 16.85 -12.79
CA SER A 63 11.20 15.77 -13.00
C SER A 63 10.66 15.61 -14.42
N ARG A 64 10.71 16.66 -15.27
CA ARG A 64 10.23 16.58 -16.67
C ARG A 64 11.26 16.03 -17.66
N VAL A 65 12.55 16.31 -17.47
CA VAL A 65 13.63 15.90 -18.39
C VAL A 65 13.89 14.39 -18.30
N ILE A 66 13.82 13.84 -17.08
CA ILE A 66 14.01 12.41 -16.80
C ILE A 66 12.91 11.56 -17.45
N LYS A 67 11.66 12.07 -17.51
CA LYS A 67 10.56 11.33 -18.15
C LYS A 67 10.84 11.12 -19.63
N SER A 68 11.33 12.15 -20.33
CA SER A 68 11.68 12.04 -21.75
C SER A 68 12.86 11.10 -21.99
N GLU A 69 13.94 11.22 -21.22
CA GLU A 69 15.13 10.39 -21.43
C GLU A 69 14.91 8.91 -21.12
N LEU A 70 14.25 8.60 -20.00
CA LEU A 70 13.93 7.22 -19.68
C LEU A 70 12.95 6.61 -20.69
N TYR A 71 11.98 7.41 -21.18
CA TYR A 71 11.09 6.98 -22.25
C TYR A 71 11.84 6.69 -23.55
N GLN A 72 12.73 7.61 -23.98
CA GLN A 72 13.57 7.40 -25.15
C GLN A 72 14.42 6.16 -25.00
N LYS A 73 14.99 5.93 -23.81
CA LYS A 73 15.78 4.73 -23.56
C LYS A 73 14.94 3.46 -23.66
N VAL A 74 13.73 3.43 -23.08
CA VAL A 74 12.80 2.29 -23.27
C VAL A 74 12.48 2.06 -24.75
N ILE A 75 12.32 3.12 -25.55
CA ILE A 75 12.13 3.00 -27.01
C ILE A 75 13.37 2.43 -27.70
N GLU A 76 14.58 2.90 -27.38
CA GLU A 76 15.83 2.35 -27.93
C GLU A 76 15.97 0.86 -27.63
N LEU A 77 15.62 0.46 -26.41
CA LEU A 77 15.67 -0.92 -25.95
C LEU A 77 14.63 -1.78 -26.66
N GLU A 78 13.43 -1.25 -26.88
CA GLU A 78 12.44 -1.91 -27.71
C GLU A 78 12.98 -2.13 -29.13
N ASN A 79 13.56 -1.11 -29.77
CA ASN A 79 14.10 -1.24 -31.12
C ASN A 79 15.24 -2.26 -31.20
N LYS A 80 16.11 -2.30 -30.18
CA LYS A 80 17.27 -3.18 -30.12
C LYS A 80 16.93 -4.63 -29.81
N PHE A 81 15.99 -4.85 -28.89
CA PHE A 81 15.67 -6.18 -28.35
C PHE A 81 14.31 -6.71 -28.74
N GLN A 82 13.52 -5.94 -29.51
CA GLN A 82 12.23 -6.35 -30.03
C GLN A 82 11.31 -6.86 -28.91
N LEU A 83 11.30 -6.14 -27.78
CA LEU A 83 10.66 -6.58 -26.54
C LEU A 83 9.13 -6.78 -26.71
N TYR A 84 8.50 -6.10 -27.66
CA TYR A 84 7.06 -6.24 -27.97
C TYR A 84 6.77 -7.06 -29.25
N SER A 85 7.78 -7.52 -30.00
CA SER A 85 7.58 -8.08 -31.35
C SER A 85 7.98 -9.55 -31.52
N ASP A 86 8.27 -10.29 -30.44
CA ASP A 86 8.49 -11.75 -30.53
C ASP A 86 7.20 -12.45 -31.03
N PRO A 87 7.28 -13.32 -32.05
CA PRO A 87 6.12 -14.01 -32.61
C PRO A 87 5.41 -14.92 -31.60
N ASN A 88 6.10 -15.37 -30.54
CA ASN A 88 5.48 -16.03 -29.41
C ASN A 88 5.13 -14.97 -28.33
N PRO A 89 3.84 -14.71 -28.05
CA PRO A 89 3.45 -13.69 -27.08
C PRO A 89 3.92 -13.99 -25.65
N LYS A 90 4.21 -15.25 -25.32
CA LYS A 90 4.82 -15.61 -24.03
C LYS A 90 6.24 -15.05 -23.86
N HIS A 91 6.87 -14.67 -24.97
CA HIS A 91 8.22 -14.13 -25.06
C HIS A 91 8.21 -12.63 -25.34
N SER A 92 7.04 -12.04 -25.61
CA SER A 92 6.87 -10.60 -25.73
C SER A 92 6.36 -10.01 -24.43
N TRP A 93 6.71 -8.76 -24.21
CA TRP A 93 6.01 -7.88 -23.28
C TRP A 93 4.78 -7.28 -23.96
N LEU A 94 3.79 -6.89 -23.16
CA LEU A 94 2.58 -6.22 -23.61
C LEU A 94 2.73 -4.73 -23.28
N PRO A 95 2.49 -3.82 -24.26
CA PRO A 95 2.48 -2.38 -24.03
C PRO A 95 1.18 -1.97 -23.33
N SER A 96 1.03 -2.34 -22.06
CA SER A 96 -0.17 -2.13 -21.26
C SER A 96 0.21 -1.90 -19.80
N ASP A 97 -0.75 -1.48 -18.98
CA ASP A 97 -0.61 -1.41 -17.53
C ASP A 97 -1.13 -2.69 -16.85
N GLN A 98 -1.12 -2.71 -15.53
CA GLN A 98 -1.55 -3.85 -14.72
C GLN A 98 -3.04 -4.20 -14.87
N GLY A 99 -3.87 -3.24 -15.31
CA GLY A 99 -5.29 -3.43 -15.55
C GLY A 99 -5.59 -4.44 -16.65
N ILE A 100 -4.61 -4.82 -17.48
CA ILE A 100 -4.75 -5.94 -18.42
C ILE A 100 -5.12 -7.26 -17.74
N SER A 101 -4.81 -7.42 -16.45
CA SER A 101 -5.20 -8.59 -15.67
C SER A 101 -6.73 -8.74 -15.55
N PHE A 102 -7.49 -7.66 -15.70
CA PHE A 102 -8.96 -7.66 -15.69
C PHE A 102 -9.58 -8.07 -17.04
N ALA A 103 -8.78 -8.22 -18.10
CA ALA A 103 -9.30 -8.54 -19.43
C ALA A 103 -10.13 -9.82 -19.46
N ASN A 104 -9.74 -10.84 -18.68
CA ASN A 104 -10.50 -12.09 -18.58
C ASN A 104 -11.85 -11.89 -17.87
N TYR A 105 -11.88 -11.11 -16.79
CA TYR A 105 -13.13 -10.79 -16.09
C TYR A 105 -14.08 -9.99 -17.00
N ILE A 106 -13.58 -8.93 -17.65
CA ILE A 106 -14.36 -8.11 -18.58
C ILE A 106 -14.92 -8.97 -19.72
N LEU A 107 -14.10 -9.83 -20.33
CA LEU A 107 -14.54 -10.71 -21.40
C LEU A 107 -15.66 -11.67 -20.95
N ASN A 108 -15.51 -12.30 -19.78
CA ASN A 108 -16.50 -13.26 -19.27
C ASN A 108 -17.80 -12.58 -18.78
N THR A 109 -17.71 -11.32 -18.33
CA THR A 109 -18.85 -10.59 -17.77
C THR A 109 -19.67 -9.91 -18.86
N PHE A 110 -19.01 -9.30 -19.85
CA PHE A 110 -19.68 -8.47 -20.85
C PHE A 110 -19.73 -9.09 -22.24
N ASN A 111 -18.94 -10.13 -22.52
CA ASN A 111 -18.80 -10.84 -23.80
C ASN A 111 -18.21 -9.99 -24.95
N THR A 112 -18.56 -8.71 -25.05
CA THR A 112 -18.10 -7.78 -26.09
C THR A 112 -17.67 -6.45 -25.49
N LEU A 113 -16.79 -5.74 -26.19
CA LEU A 113 -16.36 -4.39 -25.81
C LEU A 113 -17.54 -3.41 -25.79
N GLU A 114 -18.46 -3.52 -26.74
CA GLU A 114 -19.67 -2.69 -26.80
C GLU A 114 -20.53 -2.86 -25.55
N ASN A 115 -20.78 -4.10 -25.12
CA ASN A 115 -21.54 -4.37 -23.90
C ASN A 115 -20.84 -3.81 -22.67
N PHE A 116 -19.51 -3.96 -22.57
CA PHE A 116 -18.74 -3.38 -21.47
C PHE A 116 -18.90 -1.86 -21.43
N LEU A 117 -18.61 -1.17 -22.53
CA LEU A 117 -18.66 0.29 -22.62
C LEU A 117 -20.08 0.83 -22.36
N ASN A 118 -21.11 0.15 -22.86
CA ASN A 118 -22.50 0.52 -22.62
C ASN A 118 -22.95 0.24 -21.17
N SER A 119 -22.31 -0.71 -20.48
CA SER A 119 -22.62 -1.04 -19.08
C SER A 119 -21.95 -0.09 -18.07
N VAL A 120 -20.78 0.48 -18.40
CA VAL A 120 -20.02 1.36 -17.48
C VAL A 120 -20.86 2.51 -16.89
N PRO A 121 -21.64 3.30 -17.66
CA PRO A 121 -22.48 4.34 -17.07
C PRO A 121 -23.49 3.81 -16.05
N LYS A 122 -24.09 2.65 -16.32
CA LYS A 122 -25.05 2.01 -15.42
C LYS A 122 -24.38 1.50 -14.15
N ILE A 123 -23.20 0.87 -14.26
CA ILE A 123 -22.40 0.42 -13.10
C ILE A 123 -22.06 1.61 -12.19
N ILE A 124 -21.59 2.73 -12.78
CA ILE A 124 -21.28 3.96 -12.04
C ILE A 124 -22.53 4.50 -11.33
N GLN A 125 -23.67 4.54 -12.02
CA GLN A 125 -24.94 5.00 -11.44
C GLN A 125 -25.39 4.12 -10.27
N ASP A 126 -25.28 2.81 -10.41
CA ASP A 126 -25.69 1.85 -9.36
C ASP A 126 -24.76 1.93 -8.15
N GLN A 127 -23.43 2.00 -8.35
CA GLN A 127 -22.47 2.22 -7.26
C GLN A 127 -22.76 3.51 -6.49
N ILE A 128 -22.99 4.62 -7.21
CA ILE A 128 -23.34 5.90 -6.60
C ILE A 128 -24.64 5.78 -5.80
N LYS A 129 -25.68 5.18 -6.38
CA LYS A 129 -26.98 5.02 -5.73
C LYS A 129 -26.87 4.19 -4.45
N ASN A 130 -26.11 3.10 -4.49
CA ASN A 130 -25.89 2.25 -3.32
C ASN A 130 -25.18 3.01 -2.20
N ILE A 131 -24.18 3.83 -2.53
CA ILE A 131 -23.50 4.68 -1.54
C ILE A 131 -24.38 5.82 -1.02
N GLN A 132 -25.27 6.36 -1.85
CA GLN A 132 -26.26 7.35 -1.40
C GLN A 132 -27.26 6.74 -0.41
N ASN A 133 -27.65 5.49 -0.62
CA ASN A 133 -28.55 4.76 0.27
C ASN A 133 -27.84 4.32 1.56
N TYR A 134 -26.58 3.90 1.46
CA TYR A 134 -25.80 3.40 2.57
C TYR A 134 -24.35 3.87 2.47
N TRP A 135 -24.03 4.91 3.25
CA TRP A 135 -22.64 5.36 3.41
C TRP A 135 -21.93 4.47 4.44
N PRO A 136 -20.89 3.69 4.05
CA PRO A 136 -20.31 2.69 4.94
C PRO A 136 -19.39 3.28 6.03
N PHE A 137 -18.81 4.46 5.76
CA PHE A 137 -17.82 5.08 6.64
C PHE A 137 -18.49 6.11 7.56
N THR A 138 -19.38 5.63 8.42
CA THR A 138 -20.12 6.47 9.38
C THR A 138 -19.73 6.14 10.82
N LYS A 139 -20.04 7.05 11.75
CA LYS A 139 -19.92 6.77 13.19
C LYS A 139 -20.84 5.59 13.56
N ASN A 140 -20.35 4.68 14.39
CA ASN A 140 -21.04 3.47 14.85
C ASN A 140 -21.48 2.52 13.71
N SER A 141 -20.77 2.50 12.58
CA SER A 141 -21.02 1.51 11.52
C SER A 141 -20.83 0.07 12.03
N ASP A 142 -21.34 -0.91 11.28
CA ASP A 142 -21.20 -2.35 11.61
C ASP A 142 -19.74 -2.72 11.89
N PHE A 143 -18.80 -2.25 11.07
CA PHE A 143 -17.36 -2.44 11.29
C PHE A 143 -16.90 -1.85 12.63
N ALA A 144 -17.31 -0.63 12.96
CA ALA A 144 -16.92 0.03 14.21
C ALA A 144 -17.45 -0.74 15.44
N GLN A 145 -18.68 -1.27 15.36
CA GLN A 145 -19.28 -2.07 16.42
C GLN A 145 -18.54 -3.38 16.69
N LEU A 146 -17.95 -4.02 15.67
CA LEU A 146 -17.16 -5.25 15.85
C LEU A 146 -15.94 -5.05 16.76
N PHE A 147 -15.42 -3.84 16.85
CA PHE A 147 -14.30 -3.49 17.74
C PHE A 147 -14.72 -2.62 18.94
N ASN A 148 -16.01 -2.28 19.08
CA ASN A 148 -16.51 -1.33 20.06
C ASN A 148 -15.81 0.06 19.99
N ILE A 149 -15.55 0.53 18.77
CA ILE A 149 -14.98 1.85 18.48
C ILE A 149 -16.04 2.77 17.86
N SER A 150 -15.79 4.08 17.83
CA SER A 150 -16.77 5.04 17.27
C SER A 150 -16.71 5.15 15.76
N TYR A 151 -15.51 5.06 15.17
CA TYR A 151 -15.32 5.20 13.73
C TYR A 151 -14.70 3.92 13.16
N PRO A 152 -15.01 3.53 11.91
CA PRO A 152 -14.42 2.35 11.27
C PRO A 152 -12.97 2.60 10.82
N ILE A 153 -12.17 3.17 11.70
CA ILE A 153 -10.81 3.67 11.45
C ILE A 153 -9.84 2.91 12.35
N ILE A 154 -8.78 2.41 11.73
CA ILE A 154 -7.63 1.81 12.39
C ILE A 154 -6.43 2.74 12.16
N GLN A 155 -5.76 3.10 13.26
CA GLN A 155 -4.41 3.65 13.18
C GLN A 155 -3.45 2.47 13.09
N GLY A 156 -2.97 2.18 11.87
CA GLY A 156 -2.14 1.00 11.60
C GLY A 156 -0.74 1.13 12.23
N PRO A 157 -0.10 0.03 12.65
CA PRO A 157 1.14 0.09 13.43
C PRO A 157 2.28 0.75 12.65
N MET A 158 2.89 1.77 13.25
CA MET A 158 4.06 2.48 12.71
C MET A 158 5.26 2.25 13.62
N ALA A 159 6.29 1.54 13.15
CA ALA A 159 7.47 1.21 13.95
C ALA A 159 8.20 2.47 14.47
N ASN A 160 8.66 2.45 15.73
CA ASN A 160 9.23 3.58 16.46
C ASN A 160 8.28 4.79 16.64
N ILE A 161 6.99 4.65 16.34
CA ILE A 161 6.01 5.74 16.40
C ILE A 161 4.81 5.30 17.25
N SER A 162 4.14 4.23 16.80
CA SER A 162 3.02 3.59 17.51
C SER A 162 3.50 2.65 18.61
N ASP A 163 4.65 2.90 19.22
CA ASP A 163 5.10 2.26 20.46
C ASP A 163 4.93 3.20 21.67
N GLN A 164 4.25 4.34 21.48
CA GLN A 164 3.97 5.33 22.52
C GLN A 164 2.56 5.20 23.09
N LEU A 165 2.48 4.98 24.41
CA LEU A 165 1.22 4.82 25.13
C LEU A 165 0.32 6.07 25.04
N GLU A 166 0.88 7.27 25.20
CA GLU A 166 0.09 8.52 25.17
C GLU A 166 -0.50 8.79 23.79
N PHE A 167 0.21 8.46 22.72
CA PHE A 167 -0.33 8.57 21.37
C PHE A 167 -1.50 7.59 21.14
N ALA A 168 -1.35 6.33 21.58
CA ALA A 168 -2.41 5.34 21.49
C ALA A 168 -3.67 5.78 22.28
N LYS A 169 -3.50 6.36 23.48
CA LYS A 169 -4.61 6.96 24.25
C LYS A 169 -5.32 8.03 23.46
N LYS A 170 -4.61 8.97 22.83
CA LYS A 170 -5.22 10.04 22.02
C LYS A 170 -6.02 9.50 20.83
N VAL A 171 -5.53 8.46 20.16
CA VAL A 171 -6.26 7.80 19.07
C VAL A 171 -7.54 7.12 19.60
N ALA A 172 -7.45 6.37 20.69
CA ALA A 172 -8.59 5.66 21.29
C ALA A 172 -9.65 6.62 21.89
N GLU A 173 -9.22 7.71 22.53
CA GLU A 173 -10.09 8.79 23.04
C GLU A 173 -10.94 9.40 21.92
N ASN A 174 -10.36 9.52 20.73
CA ASN A 174 -11.03 10.04 19.54
C ASN A 174 -11.75 8.95 18.72
N GLY A 175 -11.87 7.73 19.25
CA GLY A 175 -12.82 6.74 18.75
C GLY A 175 -12.36 5.90 17.56
N ALA A 176 -11.07 5.94 17.21
CA ALA A 176 -10.43 4.98 16.29
C ALA A 176 -9.72 3.87 17.08
N LEU A 177 -9.35 2.77 16.40
CA LEU A 177 -8.59 1.67 16.99
C LEU A 177 -7.07 1.91 16.85
N PRO A 178 -6.33 2.21 17.93
CA PRO A 178 -4.87 2.24 17.89
C PRO A 178 -4.29 0.82 17.87
N ILE A 179 -3.26 0.62 17.05
CA ILE A 179 -2.48 -0.63 17.01
C ILE A 179 -1.04 -0.34 17.41
N PHE A 180 -0.58 -0.91 18.52
CA PHE A 180 0.81 -0.79 18.95
C PHE A 180 1.76 -1.47 17.94
N ALA A 181 2.89 -0.86 17.61
CA ALA A 181 3.88 -1.43 16.71
C ALA A 181 4.97 -2.20 17.47
N LEU A 182 4.73 -3.47 17.78
CA LEU A 182 5.67 -4.30 18.55
C LEU A 182 6.83 -4.82 17.71
N GLY A 183 6.69 -4.89 16.38
CA GLY A 183 7.63 -5.56 15.49
C GLY A 183 9.11 -5.16 15.62
N GLY A 184 9.37 -3.91 16.01
CA GLY A 184 10.72 -3.39 16.25
C GLY A 184 11.25 -3.62 17.67
N LEU A 185 10.36 -3.81 18.65
CA LEU A 185 10.68 -3.90 20.07
C LEU A 185 11.29 -5.24 20.45
N LEU A 186 12.21 -5.24 21.41
CA LEU A 186 12.62 -6.43 22.16
C LEU A 186 11.45 -6.99 22.97
N GLY A 187 11.56 -8.25 23.42
CA GLY A 187 10.51 -8.88 24.23
C GLY A 187 10.23 -8.15 25.54
N SER A 188 11.28 -7.69 26.23
CA SER A 188 11.18 -6.92 27.48
C SER A 188 10.50 -5.56 27.28
N GLU A 189 10.81 -4.87 26.18
CA GLU A 189 10.18 -3.59 25.82
C GLU A 189 8.69 -3.77 25.52
N ALA A 190 8.33 -4.84 24.79
CA ALA A 190 6.93 -5.17 24.53
C ALA A 190 6.16 -5.52 25.82
N GLU A 191 6.77 -6.29 26.73
CA GLU A 191 6.18 -6.59 28.04
C GLU A 191 5.97 -5.32 28.87
N SER A 192 6.96 -4.41 28.91
CA SER A 192 6.87 -3.14 29.61
C SER A 192 5.75 -2.25 29.04
N LEU A 193 5.68 -2.10 27.72
CA LEU A 193 4.63 -1.34 27.05
C LEU A 193 3.24 -1.90 27.34
N LEU A 194 3.06 -3.22 27.24
CA LEU A 194 1.75 -3.85 27.41
C LEU A 194 1.31 -3.89 28.87
N SER A 195 2.22 -4.12 29.81
CA SER A 195 1.92 -4.04 31.25
C SER A 195 1.56 -2.60 31.66
N GLY A 196 2.28 -1.60 31.15
CA GLY A 196 1.95 -0.18 31.33
C GLY A 196 0.58 0.18 30.73
N ALA A 197 0.28 -0.30 29.52
CA ALA A 197 -1.03 -0.11 28.90
C ALA A 197 -2.17 -0.71 29.74
N ALA A 198 -1.97 -1.92 30.28
CA ALA A 198 -2.96 -2.66 31.07
C ALA A 198 -3.35 -1.96 32.39
N VAL A 199 -2.47 -1.14 32.97
CA VAL A 199 -2.75 -0.37 34.20
C VAL A 199 -3.11 1.10 33.93
N SER A 200 -3.16 1.51 32.66
CA SER A 200 -3.49 2.87 32.26
C SER A 200 -4.96 3.01 31.88
N GLU A 201 -5.41 4.25 31.64
CA GLU A 201 -6.76 4.53 31.12
C GLU A 201 -7.03 3.89 29.74
N LEU A 202 -5.99 3.53 28.97
CA LEU A 202 -6.15 2.83 27.70
C LEU A 202 -6.80 1.45 27.88
N SER A 203 -6.62 0.80 29.03
CA SER A 203 -7.20 -0.52 29.34
C SER A 203 -8.73 -0.55 29.27
N LYS A 204 -9.38 0.62 29.40
CA LYS A 204 -10.83 0.80 29.32
C LYS A 204 -11.33 1.04 27.90
N LYS A 205 -10.45 1.02 26.89
CA LYS A 205 -10.74 1.28 25.48
C LYS A 205 -10.23 0.14 24.60
N PRO A 206 -10.81 -0.07 23.40
CA PRO A 206 -10.23 -1.01 22.44
C PRO A 206 -8.87 -0.51 21.93
N TYR A 207 -7.90 -1.41 21.91
CA TYR A 207 -6.60 -1.23 21.25
C TYR A 207 -6.10 -2.59 20.76
N GLY A 208 -5.12 -2.61 19.87
CA GLY A 208 -4.54 -3.85 19.34
C GLY A 208 -3.01 -3.84 19.32
N CYS A 209 -2.43 -4.97 18.96
CA CYS A 209 -0.98 -5.14 18.85
C CYS A 209 -0.58 -5.64 17.45
N GLY A 210 0.37 -4.95 16.82
CA GLY A 210 0.94 -5.26 15.52
C GLY A 210 2.28 -5.99 15.65
N ILE A 211 2.39 -7.17 15.03
CA ILE A 211 3.61 -7.99 15.02
C ILE A 211 4.05 -8.34 13.58
N ILE A 212 5.31 -8.74 13.43
CA ILE A 212 5.90 -9.17 12.15
C ILE A 212 5.92 -10.69 12.07
N GLY A 213 5.41 -11.25 10.97
CA GLY A 213 5.24 -12.68 10.75
C GLY A 213 6.45 -13.41 10.16
N LEU A 214 7.53 -12.71 9.82
CA LEU A 214 8.71 -13.29 9.17
C LEU A 214 9.42 -14.30 10.09
N GLU A 215 9.89 -15.41 9.52
CA GLU A 215 10.54 -16.47 10.31
C GLU A 215 11.87 -16.00 10.94
N VAL A 216 12.59 -15.08 10.30
CA VAL A 216 13.83 -14.51 10.82
C VAL A 216 13.65 -13.74 12.14
N VAL A 217 12.42 -13.33 12.48
CA VAL A 217 12.10 -12.67 13.76
C VAL A 217 11.28 -13.55 14.69
N ARG A 218 11.20 -14.87 14.44
CA ARG A 218 10.33 -15.78 15.19
C ARG A 218 10.54 -15.72 16.70
N SER A 219 11.78 -15.75 17.20
CA SER A 219 12.04 -15.73 18.65
C SER A 219 11.38 -14.51 19.31
N ARG A 220 11.66 -13.33 18.76
CA ARG A 220 11.11 -12.05 19.21
C ARG A 220 9.58 -12.01 19.10
N ARG A 221 9.03 -12.53 17.99
CA ARG A 221 7.58 -12.63 17.78
C ARG A 221 6.90 -13.50 18.85
N GLU A 222 7.49 -14.62 19.23
CA GLU A 222 6.91 -15.48 20.27
C GLU A 222 6.96 -14.80 21.66
N GLU A 223 7.99 -14.00 21.95
CA GLU A 223 8.03 -13.12 23.14
C GLU A 223 6.92 -12.05 23.10
N HIS A 224 6.69 -11.42 21.95
CA HIS A 224 5.57 -10.48 21.77
C HIS A 224 4.23 -11.17 22.00
N LEU A 225 4.00 -12.36 21.43
CA LEU A 225 2.78 -13.14 21.62
C LEU A 225 2.58 -13.54 23.09
N LYS A 226 3.66 -13.88 23.82
CA LYS A 226 3.60 -14.14 25.26
C LYS A 226 3.16 -12.90 26.04
N SER A 227 3.72 -11.74 25.71
CA SER A 227 3.38 -10.46 26.33
C SER A 227 1.92 -10.06 26.03
N ILE A 228 1.47 -10.24 24.79
CA ILE A 228 0.06 -10.04 24.38
C ILE A 228 -0.87 -10.97 25.16
N SER A 229 -0.48 -12.24 25.33
CA SER A 229 -1.29 -13.20 26.07
C SER A 229 -1.49 -12.79 27.52
N LYS A 230 -0.42 -12.29 28.17
CA LYS A 230 -0.36 -11.96 29.59
C LYS A 230 -0.99 -10.60 29.93
N HIS A 231 -0.75 -9.57 29.12
CA HIS A 231 -1.13 -8.19 29.42
C HIS A 231 -1.89 -7.49 28.29
N GLY A 232 -1.78 -7.98 27.06
CA GLY A 232 -2.28 -7.29 25.89
C GLY A 232 -3.76 -7.54 25.58
N PRO A 233 -4.31 -6.72 24.65
CA PRO A 233 -5.66 -6.90 24.15
C PRO A 233 -5.72 -8.15 23.26
N LYS A 234 -6.92 -8.73 23.11
CA LYS A 234 -7.15 -9.88 22.23
C LYS A 234 -7.40 -9.46 20.76
N ILE A 235 -6.66 -8.46 20.30
CA ILE A 235 -6.69 -7.95 18.91
C ILE A 235 -5.25 -7.91 18.42
N THR A 236 -4.92 -8.77 17.46
CA THR A 236 -3.57 -8.85 16.90
C THR A 236 -3.62 -8.57 15.40
N LEU A 237 -2.80 -7.62 14.96
CA LEU A 237 -2.51 -7.37 13.55
C LEU A 237 -1.20 -8.07 13.20
N VAL A 238 -1.16 -8.79 12.09
CA VAL A 238 0.05 -9.43 11.59
C VAL A 238 0.41 -8.98 10.17
N ALA A 239 1.61 -8.43 10.03
CA ALA A 239 2.20 -8.02 8.76
C ALA A 239 3.32 -8.99 8.34
N ALA A 240 3.63 -9.05 7.04
CA ALA A 240 4.68 -9.90 6.46
C ALA A 240 4.62 -11.35 6.98
N SER A 241 3.49 -12.03 6.77
CA SER A 241 3.15 -13.30 7.41
C SER A 241 2.55 -14.32 6.45
N SER A 242 2.58 -15.60 6.85
CA SER A 242 1.78 -16.65 6.23
C SER A 242 0.36 -16.68 6.82
N ILE A 243 -0.61 -17.15 6.03
CA ILE A 243 -1.99 -17.33 6.50
C ILE A 243 -2.05 -18.34 7.66
N ASP A 244 -1.22 -19.38 7.64
CA ASP A 244 -1.15 -20.38 8.71
C ASP A 244 -0.74 -19.79 10.07
N LEU A 245 0.15 -18.78 10.08
CA LEU A 245 0.46 -18.07 11.32
C LEU A 245 -0.75 -17.29 11.82
N GLY A 246 -1.48 -16.62 10.91
CA GLY A 246 -2.75 -15.95 11.24
C GLY A 246 -3.75 -16.91 11.89
N VAL A 247 -3.89 -18.13 11.35
CA VAL A 247 -4.73 -19.19 11.94
C VAL A 247 -4.24 -19.59 13.34
N LYS A 248 -2.93 -19.75 13.53
CA LYS A 248 -2.34 -20.09 14.84
C LYS A 248 -2.65 -19.00 15.88
N ILE A 249 -2.50 -17.73 15.52
CA ILE A 249 -2.78 -16.58 16.40
C ILE A 249 -4.28 -16.50 16.70
N LYS A 250 -5.14 -16.69 15.70
CA LYS A 250 -6.60 -16.73 15.92
C LYS A 250 -6.98 -17.83 16.91
N LYS A 251 -6.41 -19.03 16.78
CA LYS A 251 -6.64 -20.15 17.70
C LYS A 251 -6.21 -19.88 19.14
N SER A 252 -5.35 -18.89 19.40
CA SER A 252 -5.00 -18.47 20.77
C SER A 252 -6.02 -17.51 21.40
N GLY A 253 -7.16 -17.27 20.73
CA GLY A 253 -8.25 -16.43 21.22
C GLY A 253 -8.13 -14.96 20.82
N ASN A 254 -7.27 -14.63 19.86
CA ASN A 254 -7.16 -13.28 19.30
C ASN A 254 -8.12 -13.09 18.13
N ILE A 255 -8.74 -11.91 18.04
CA ILE A 255 -9.26 -11.37 16.79
C ILE A 255 -8.05 -11.05 15.91
N ILE A 256 -7.99 -11.63 14.71
CA ILE A 256 -6.86 -11.48 13.79
C ILE A 256 -7.15 -10.47 12.67
N LEU A 257 -6.25 -9.51 12.51
CA LEU A 257 -6.17 -8.64 11.34
C LEU A 257 -4.94 -9.05 10.53
N ILE A 258 -5.12 -9.54 9.30
CA ILE A 258 -3.99 -10.05 8.50
C ILE A 258 -3.76 -9.22 7.24
N HIS A 259 -2.51 -8.79 7.01
CA HIS A 259 -2.14 -8.16 5.73
C HIS A 259 -2.15 -9.19 4.59
N THR A 260 -2.92 -8.93 3.55
CA THR A 260 -2.98 -9.74 2.32
C THR A 260 -2.69 -8.87 1.09
N PRO A 261 -1.42 -8.69 0.69
CA PRO A 261 -1.03 -7.81 -0.42
C PRO A 261 -1.26 -8.42 -1.82
N ALA A 262 -2.03 -9.52 -1.92
CA ALA A 262 -2.29 -10.23 -3.17
C ALA A 262 -3.61 -11.03 -3.11
N LEU A 263 -4.23 -11.24 -4.27
CA LEU A 263 -5.48 -12.00 -4.40
C LEU A 263 -5.34 -13.45 -3.90
N SER A 264 -4.19 -14.10 -4.12
CA SER A 264 -3.95 -15.46 -3.64
C SER A 264 -4.03 -15.56 -2.11
N MET A 265 -3.45 -14.61 -1.39
CA MET A 265 -3.49 -14.56 0.07
C MET A 265 -4.88 -14.23 0.59
N PHE A 266 -5.61 -13.34 -0.09
CA PHE A 266 -7.01 -13.04 0.24
C PHE A 266 -7.90 -14.30 0.15
N LYS A 267 -7.80 -15.06 -0.95
CA LYS A 267 -8.53 -16.32 -1.15
C LYS A 267 -8.23 -17.32 -0.03
N GLU A 268 -6.96 -17.49 0.30
CA GLU A 268 -6.54 -18.40 1.36
C GLU A 268 -7.06 -17.94 2.74
N ALA A 269 -6.99 -16.63 3.05
CA ALA A 269 -7.52 -16.07 4.29
C ALA A 269 -9.05 -16.29 4.43
N LEU A 270 -9.80 -16.17 3.33
CA LEU A 270 -11.23 -16.47 3.29
C LEU A 270 -11.52 -17.95 3.56
N ILE A 271 -10.83 -18.86 2.86
CA ILE A 271 -10.98 -20.31 3.05
C ILE A 271 -10.68 -20.70 4.50
N LYS A 272 -9.68 -20.06 5.12
CA LYS A 272 -9.31 -20.27 6.52
C LYS A 272 -10.17 -19.48 7.52
N ASN A 273 -11.16 -18.73 7.05
CA ASN A 273 -12.10 -17.93 7.84
C ASN A 273 -11.39 -17.04 8.86
N LEU A 274 -10.37 -16.28 8.43
CA LEU A 274 -9.74 -15.25 9.26
C LEU A 274 -10.70 -14.06 9.48
N ASP A 275 -10.52 -13.32 10.59
CA ASP A 275 -11.54 -12.37 11.07
C ASP A 275 -11.60 -11.08 10.25
N PHE A 276 -10.44 -10.47 9.99
CA PHE A 276 -10.29 -9.22 9.24
C PHE A 276 -9.13 -9.31 8.27
N ILE A 277 -9.37 -8.90 7.02
CA ILE A 277 -8.38 -8.96 5.95
C ILE A 277 -7.98 -7.53 5.54
N ILE A 278 -6.70 -7.20 5.68
CA ILE A 278 -6.15 -5.88 5.35
C ILE A 278 -5.61 -5.90 3.91
N LEU A 279 -6.20 -5.05 3.06
CA LEU A 279 -5.80 -4.85 1.67
C LEU A 279 -4.97 -3.57 1.57
N GLU A 280 -3.65 -3.71 1.73
CA GLU A 280 -2.71 -2.60 1.71
C GLU A 280 -2.07 -2.43 0.33
N GLY A 281 -2.45 -1.36 -0.38
CA GLY A 281 -1.85 -0.97 -1.65
C GLY A 281 -0.49 -0.30 -1.49
N ASN A 282 0.30 -0.33 -2.56
CA ASN A 282 1.69 0.16 -2.55
C ASN A 282 1.86 1.67 -2.35
N GLU A 283 0.77 2.45 -2.30
CA GLU A 283 0.76 3.86 -1.93
C GLU A 283 0.97 4.07 -0.42
N CYS A 284 0.94 3.01 0.39
CA CYS A 284 1.25 3.06 1.82
C CYS A 284 2.71 3.49 2.09
N GLY A 285 2.97 3.93 3.32
CA GLY A 285 4.32 4.26 3.79
C GLY A 285 5.02 3.06 4.39
N GLY A 286 6.35 3.05 4.36
CA GLY A 286 7.14 1.92 4.88
C GLY A 286 7.18 0.76 3.92
N HIS A 287 7.21 -0.49 4.41
CA HIS A 287 7.37 -1.66 3.56
C HIS A 287 6.15 -1.88 2.66
N ILE A 288 6.35 -2.03 1.35
CA ILE A 288 5.26 -2.04 0.36
C ILE A 288 5.22 -3.30 -0.50
N GLY A 289 4.00 -3.74 -0.81
CA GLY A 289 3.71 -4.75 -1.83
C GLY A 289 3.82 -4.21 -3.25
N MET A 290 3.64 -5.07 -4.25
CA MET A 290 3.84 -4.74 -5.66
C MET A 290 2.63 -4.01 -6.29
N LEU A 291 1.42 -4.30 -5.81
CA LEU A 291 0.17 -3.83 -6.40
C LEU A 291 -0.24 -2.47 -5.84
N SER A 292 -0.72 -1.59 -6.71
CA SER A 292 -1.40 -0.36 -6.26
C SER A 292 -2.73 -0.71 -5.58
N SER A 293 -3.26 0.24 -4.81
CA SER A 293 -4.56 0.10 -4.14
C SER A 293 -5.66 -0.27 -5.13
N PHE A 294 -5.77 0.41 -6.27
CA PHE A 294 -6.78 0.09 -7.27
C PHE A 294 -6.65 -1.31 -7.86
N ILE A 295 -5.44 -1.75 -8.21
CA ILE A 295 -5.25 -3.08 -8.78
C ILE A 295 -5.56 -4.16 -7.73
N LEU A 296 -5.07 -3.99 -6.50
CA LEU A 296 -5.32 -4.93 -5.41
C LEU A 296 -6.80 -5.00 -5.08
N TRP A 297 -7.44 -3.86 -4.80
CA TRP A 297 -8.83 -3.80 -4.35
C TRP A 297 -9.77 -4.30 -5.44
N GLU A 298 -9.60 -3.88 -6.70
CA GLU A 298 -10.47 -4.33 -7.80
C GLU A 298 -10.34 -5.84 -8.03
N SER A 299 -9.11 -6.40 -7.98
CA SER A 299 -8.91 -7.85 -8.08
C SER A 299 -9.66 -8.63 -7.00
N ILE A 300 -9.83 -8.03 -5.81
CA ILE A 300 -10.64 -8.62 -4.73
C ILE A 300 -12.13 -8.48 -5.04
N LEU A 301 -12.59 -7.30 -5.45
CA LEU A 301 -14.01 -7.05 -5.76
C LEU A 301 -14.51 -7.96 -6.89
N GLU A 302 -13.72 -8.12 -7.96
CA GLU A 302 -14.03 -9.06 -9.05
C GLU A 302 -14.15 -10.50 -8.55
N TYR A 303 -13.23 -10.91 -7.67
CA TYR A 303 -13.31 -12.24 -7.07
C TYR A 303 -14.58 -12.42 -6.24
N LEU A 304 -14.98 -11.40 -5.48
CA LEU A 304 -16.23 -11.44 -4.71
C LEU A 304 -17.44 -11.55 -5.65
N ASP A 305 -17.46 -10.81 -6.76
CA ASP A 305 -18.54 -10.88 -7.77
C ASP A 305 -18.68 -12.26 -8.41
N MET A 306 -17.56 -12.90 -8.73
CA MET A 306 -17.57 -14.22 -9.33
C MET A 306 -17.97 -15.33 -8.35
N ASN A 307 -17.82 -15.09 -7.03
CA ASN A 307 -17.95 -16.12 -5.99
C ASN A 307 -18.99 -15.77 -4.92
N GLN A 308 -19.96 -14.90 -5.23
CA GLN A 308 -21.00 -14.44 -4.28
C GLN A 308 -21.70 -15.60 -3.55
N LYS A 309 -21.99 -16.70 -4.26
CA LYS A 309 -22.65 -17.89 -3.71
C LYS A 309 -21.82 -18.63 -2.65
N GLU A 310 -20.51 -18.46 -2.67
CA GLU A 310 -19.55 -19.10 -1.76
C GLU A 310 -19.23 -18.23 -0.53
N ILE A 311 -19.80 -17.02 -0.45
CA ILE A 311 -19.56 -16.04 0.61
C ILE A 311 -20.80 -16.02 1.53
N PRO A 312 -20.84 -16.87 2.58
CA PRO A 312 -22.06 -17.05 3.40
C PRO A 312 -22.34 -15.87 4.35
N LYS A 313 -21.37 -14.99 4.56
CA LYS A 313 -21.45 -13.81 5.43
C LYS A 313 -20.57 -12.70 4.88
N LYS A 314 -20.85 -11.46 5.28
CA LYS A 314 -20.02 -10.31 4.92
C LYS A 314 -18.56 -10.55 5.33
N VAL A 315 -17.65 -10.26 4.41
CA VAL A 315 -16.20 -10.30 4.65
C VAL A 315 -15.77 -8.99 5.30
N ASN A 316 -15.11 -9.04 6.45
CA ASN A 316 -14.55 -7.82 7.04
C ASN A 316 -13.25 -7.45 6.31
N ILE A 317 -13.30 -6.36 5.56
CA ILE A 317 -12.17 -5.88 4.75
C ILE A 317 -11.71 -4.53 5.31
N VAL A 318 -10.41 -4.40 5.53
CA VAL A 318 -9.77 -3.15 5.91
C VAL A 318 -8.96 -2.63 4.73
N PHE A 319 -9.40 -1.52 4.15
CA PHE A 319 -8.69 -0.89 3.04
C PHE A 319 -7.56 0.00 3.58
N ALA A 320 -6.36 -0.17 3.02
CA ALA A 320 -5.16 0.53 3.47
C ALA A 320 -4.28 0.99 2.30
N GLY A 321 -3.56 2.08 2.48
CA GLY A 321 -2.75 2.71 1.43
C GLY A 321 -3.50 3.86 0.73
N GLY A 322 -2.89 5.05 0.71
CA GLY A 322 -3.46 6.22 0.01
C GLY A 322 -4.63 6.94 0.69
N ILE A 323 -5.23 6.40 1.76
CA ILE A 323 -6.39 6.99 2.45
C ILE A 323 -5.94 8.01 3.50
N THR A 324 -6.35 9.27 3.36
CA THR A 324 -5.92 10.38 4.25
C THR A 324 -6.92 11.53 4.45
N ASN A 325 -7.91 11.67 3.56
CA ASN A 325 -8.86 12.78 3.57
C ASN A 325 -10.17 12.43 2.83
N LYS A 326 -11.07 13.43 2.74
CA LYS A 326 -12.37 13.33 2.08
C LYS A 326 -12.35 12.80 0.65
N ILE A 327 -11.33 13.16 -0.14
CA ILE A 327 -11.23 12.73 -1.54
C ILE A 327 -10.98 11.22 -1.59
N SER A 328 -9.99 10.74 -0.83
CA SER A 328 -9.64 9.32 -0.79
C SER A 328 -10.78 8.44 -0.26
N THR A 329 -11.55 8.90 0.73
CA THR A 329 -12.67 8.12 1.28
C THR A 329 -13.87 8.11 0.34
N ALA A 330 -14.20 9.25 -0.29
CA ALA A 330 -15.27 9.30 -1.30
C ALA A 330 -14.94 8.41 -2.52
N MET A 331 -13.67 8.38 -2.93
CA MET A 331 -13.17 7.50 -3.98
C MET A 331 -13.34 6.02 -3.59
N LEU A 332 -12.86 5.62 -2.41
CA LEU A 332 -13.01 4.26 -1.91
C LEU A 332 -14.48 3.84 -1.82
N ALA A 333 -15.32 4.70 -1.23
CA ALA A 333 -16.76 4.45 -1.12
C ALA A 333 -17.40 4.21 -2.49
N SER A 334 -17.10 5.07 -3.47
CA SER A 334 -17.62 4.92 -4.84
C SER A 334 -17.22 3.60 -5.47
N MET A 335 -15.98 3.15 -5.26
CA MET A 335 -15.45 1.88 -5.80
C MET A 335 -16.19 0.66 -5.24
N ILE A 336 -16.51 0.65 -3.94
CA ILE A 336 -17.09 -0.52 -3.25
C ILE A 336 -18.62 -0.54 -3.22
N GLY A 337 -19.29 0.43 -3.86
CA GLY A 337 -20.74 0.65 -3.71
C GLY A 337 -21.62 -0.56 -4.03
N ASN A 338 -21.23 -1.38 -5.00
CA ASN A 338 -21.99 -2.59 -5.36
C ASN A 338 -21.68 -3.80 -4.48
N HIS A 339 -20.70 -3.69 -3.58
CA HIS A 339 -20.21 -4.82 -2.78
C HIS A 339 -20.59 -4.70 -1.31
N LEU A 340 -21.32 -3.66 -0.90
CA LEU A 340 -21.68 -3.40 0.51
C LEU A 340 -22.52 -4.52 1.17
N ASP A 341 -23.16 -5.38 0.36
CA ASP A 341 -23.87 -6.57 0.83
C ASP A 341 -22.93 -7.77 1.07
N LEU A 342 -21.75 -7.76 0.46
CA LEU A 342 -20.74 -8.82 0.55
C LEU A 342 -19.60 -8.48 1.51
N ILE A 343 -19.38 -7.20 1.79
CA ILE A 343 -18.26 -6.73 2.61
C ILE A 343 -18.72 -5.84 3.75
N ASN A 344 -17.95 -5.88 4.84
CA ASN A 344 -18.03 -4.93 5.93
C ASN A 344 -16.73 -4.10 5.92
N PRO A 345 -16.73 -2.89 5.33
CA PRO A 345 -15.51 -2.15 5.06
C PRO A 345 -15.07 -1.29 6.25
N GLY A 346 -13.78 -1.35 6.56
CA GLY A 346 -13.08 -0.40 7.43
C GLY A 346 -11.88 0.21 6.72
N ILE A 347 -11.25 1.21 7.34
CA ILE A 347 -10.07 1.87 6.79
C ILE A 347 -8.90 1.82 7.75
N GLN A 348 -7.69 1.68 7.23
CA GLN A 348 -6.45 1.82 7.97
C GLN A 348 -5.63 2.98 7.42
N MET A 349 -5.18 3.86 8.32
CA MET A 349 -4.37 5.03 7.98
C MET A 349 -3.08 5.06 8.81
N GLY A 350 -1.97 5.40 8.15
CA GLY A 350 -0.67 5.68 8.78
C GLY A 350 -0.28 7.15 8.55
N THR A 351 0.05 7.48 7.31
CA THR A 351 0.47 8.84 6.87
C THR A 351 -0.42 9.97 7.37
N ALA A 352 -1.76 9.78 7.44
CA ALA A 352 -2.68 10.79 7.93
C ALA A 352 -2.35 11.22 9.37
N TYR A 353 -2.00 10.27 10.23
CA TYR A 353 -1.66 10.50 11.63
C TYR A 353 -0.27 11.11 11.82
N LEU A 354 0.66 10.92 10.89
CA LEU A 354 1.98 11.58 10.95
C LEU A 354 1.86 13.12 10.87
N LEU A 355 0.77 13.62 10.31
CA LEU A 355 0.42 15.03 10.24
C LEU A 355 -0.55 15.45 11.35
N SER A 356 -0.66 14.67 12.43
CA SER A 356 -1.48 15.06 13.59
C SER A 356 -0.73 15.98 14.55
N GLU A 357 -1.44 16.86 15.24
CA GLU A 357 -0.85 17.66 16.34
C GLU A 357 -0.39 16.74 17.48
N GLU A 358 -1.22 15.75 17.79
CA GLU A 358 -1.05 14.83 18.90
C GLU A 358 0.23 14.02 18.76
N ILE A 359 0.57 13.53 17.56
CA ILE A 359 1.75 12.68 17.37
C ILE A 359 3.07 13.34 17.78
N VAL A 360 3.18 14.66 17.63
CA VAL A 360 4.35 15.42 18.08
C VAL A 360 4.22 15.77 19.56
N SER A 361 3.04 16.25 20.00
CA SER A 361 2.83 16.63 21.40
C SER A 361 2.98 15.45 22.39
N THR A 362 2.70 14.22 21.95
CA THR A 362 2.91 12.99 22.73
C THR A 362 4.28 12.37 22.50
N HIS A 363 5.20 13.06 21.82
CA HIS A 363 6.56 12.60 21.53
C HIS A 363 6.64 11.27 20.74
N ALA A 364 5.57 10.94 20.00
CA ALA A 364 5.55 9.79 19.11
C ALA A 364 6.34 10.03 17.82
N LEU A 365 6.43 11.29 17.39
CA LEU A 365 7.17 11.70 16.21
C LEU A 365 7.98 12.97 16.47
N SER A 366 9.21 13.03 15.95
CA SER A 366 10.03 14.24 15.94
C SER A 366 9.35 15.37 15.13
N PRO A 367 9.40 16.62 15.63
CA PRO A 367 8.96 17.78 14.86
C PRO A 367 9.65 17.91 13.48
N VAL A 368 10.93 17.52 13.37
CA VAL A 368 11.70 17.57 12.11
C VAL A 368 11.09 16.64 11.06
N TYR A 369 10.60 15.47 11.48
CA TYR A 369 9.93 14.56 10.58
C TYR A 369 8.60 15.16 10.10
N GLN A 370 7.79 15.70 11.00
CA GLN A 370 6.54 16.35 10.60
C GLN A 370 6.78 17.53 9.65
N GLU A 371 7.80 18.35 9.88
CA GLU A 371 8.23 19.43 9.00
C GLU A 371 8.58 18.90 7.58
N LEU A 372 9.34 17.81 7.48
CA LEU A 372 9.66 17.18 6.20
C LEU A 372 8.42 16.68 5.45
N LEU A 373 7.43 16.12 6.16
CA LEU A 373 6.18 15.65 5.55
C LEU A 373 5.39 16.80 4.91
N LEU A 374 5.31 17.94 5.58
CA LEU A 374 4.65 19.14 5.06
C LEU A 374 5.38 19.66 3.80
N ASN A 375 6.71 19.69 3.85
CA ASN A 375 7.55 20.26 2.80
C ASN A 375 7.79 19.34 1.59
N ASN A 376 7.33 18.08 1.62
CA ASN A 376 7.54 17.11 0.54
C ASN A 376 6.23 16.59 -0.07
N SER A 377 6.12 16.62 -1.39
CA SER A 377 4.93 16.12 -2.13
C SER A 377 5.21 14.85 -2.93
N ILE A 378 6.40 14.27 -2.76
CA ILE A 378 6.85 13.08 -3.49
C ILE A 378 7.51 12.11 -2.52
N THR A 379 7.43 10.82 -2.86
CA THR A 379 8.17 9.75 -2.17
C THR A 379 9.10 9.05 -3.16
N THR A 380 10.03 8.27 -2.63
CA THR A 380 10.85 7.32 -3.40
C THR A 380 10.80 5.94 -2.73
N ILE A 381 11.33 4.93 -3.42
CA ILE A 381 11.34 3.53 -2.97
C ILE A 381 12.79 3.10 -2.83
N ILE A 382 13.16 2.60 -1.65
CA ILE A 382 14.45 1.96 -1.37
C ILE A 382 14.27 0.45 -1.23
N GLY A 383 15.35 -0.32 -1.35
CA GLY A 383 15.34 -1.76 -1.04
C GLY A 383 14.76 -2.64 -2.16
N THR A 384 14.49 -2.06 -3.33
CA THR A 384 14.08 -2.79 -4.53
C THR A 384 15.09 -3.84 -4.93
N SER A 385 16.39 -3.55 -4.80
CA SER A 385 17.44 -4.45 -5.28
C SER A 385 17.52 -5.76 -4.48
N VAL A 386 16.98 -5.76 -3.25
CA VAL A 386 17.03 -6.88 -2.29
C VAL A 386 15.64 -7.42 -1.94
N ASN A 387 14.60 -6.99 -2.67
CA ASN A 387 13.19 -7.38 -2.47
C ASN A 387 12.65 -7.03 -1.06
N THR A 388 13.12 -5.94 -0.46
CA THR A 388 12.62 -5.38 0.81
C THR A 388 12.20 -3.93 0.60
N ARG A 389 11.29 -3.73 -0.36
CA ARG A 389 10.85 -2.42 -0.84
C ARG A 389 10.23 -1.61 0.29
N ALA A 390 10.69 -0.38 0.48
CA ALA A 390 10.13 0.57 1.43
C ALA A 390 9.97 1.96 0.83
N ARG A 391 8.82 2.61 1.07
CA ARG A 391 8.49 3.96 0.61
C ARG A 391 8.86 5.01 1.66
N VAL A 392 9.62 6.01 1.22
CA VAL A 392 10.26 7.01 2.08
C VAL A 392 10.27 8.40 1.42
N ILE A 393 10.43 9.45 2.22
CA ILE A 393 10.74 10.79 1.71
C ILE A 393 12.14 10.76 1.04
N PRO A 394 12.32 11.39 -0.13
CA PRO A 394 13.63 11.61 -0.74
C PRO A 394 14.51 12.47 0.18
N SER A 395 15.41 11.82 0.90
CA SER A 395 16.27 12.38 1.95
C SER A 395 17.71 11.91 1.75
N GLY A 396 18.67 12.48 2.48
CA GLY A 396 20.09 12.11 2.39
C GLY A 396 20.30 10.59 2.52
N PHE A 397 19.60 9.96 3.47
CA PHE A 397 19.61 8.53 3.68
C PHE A 397 19.09 7.76 2.46
N ALA A 398 17.95 8.17 1.90
CA ALA A 398 17.33 7.53 0.74
C ALA A 398 18.25 7.60 -0.49
N TYR A 399 18.84 8.77 -0.76
CA TYR A 399 19.78 8.94 -1.88
C TYR A 399 21.04 8.08 -1.72
N LYS A 400 21.62 8.05 -0.53
CA LYS A 400 22.77 7.19 -0.21
C LYS A 400 22.43 5.71 -0.41
N THR A 401 21.23 5.30 0.04
CA THR A 401 20.74 3.93 -0.09
C THR A 401 20.58 3.55 -1.56
N LEU A 402 19.89 4.37 -2.35
CA LEU A 402 19.70 4.16 -3.78
C LEU A 402 21.03 4.06 -4.53
N LYS A 403 21.99 4.93 -4.20
CA LYS A 403 23.36 4.87 -4.75
C LYS A 403 24.04 3.54 -4.42
N ASN A 404 23.99 3.12 -3.16
CA ASN A 404 24.57 1.85 -2.71
C ASN A 404 23.94 0.64 -3.40
N GLU A 405 22.61 0.63 -3.59
CA GLU A 405 21.92 -0.44 -4.30
C GLU A 405 22.43 -0.62 -5.74
N VAL A 406 22.63 0.49 -6.45
CA VAL A 406 23.17 0.50 -7.82
C VAL A 406 24.62 0.01 -7.84
N LEU A 407 25.48 0.61 -7.00
CA LEU A 407 26.90 0.26 -6.94
C LEU A 407 27.10 -1.23 -6.65
N ARG A 408 26.39 -1.76 -5.64
CA ARG A 408 26.50 -3.16 -5.23
C ARG A 408 25.98 -4.11 -6.32
N LYS A 409 24.91 -3.73 -7.04
CA LYS A 409 24.41 -4.50 -8.18
C LYS A 409 25.43 -4.52 -9.32
N ASN A 410 26.06 -3.40 -9.64
CA ASN A 410 27.07 -3.27 -10.70
C ASN A 410 28.38 -4.01 -10.38
N GLN A 411 28.74 -4.10 -9.10
CA GLN A 411 29.88 -4.90 -8.63
C GLN A 411 29.61 -6.42 -8.66
N GLY A 412 28.41 -6.85 -9.05
CA GLY A 412 28.04 -8.26 -9.08
C GLY A 412 27.86 -8.89 -7.70
N ILE A 413 27.66 -8.09 -6.64
CA ILE A 413 27.44 -8.61 -5.29
C ILE A 413 26.13 -9.42 -5.26
N SER A 414 26.21 -10.62 -4.67
CA SER A 414 25.08 -11.54 -4.55
C SER A 414 23.89 -10.88 -3.84
N ILE A 415 22.66 -11.30 -4.16
CA ILE A 415 21.47 -10.75 -3.51
C ILE A 415 21.49 -10.93 -1.99
N SER A 416 22.04 -12.06 -1.50
CA SER A 416 22.18 -12.35 -0.07
C SER A 416 23.08 -11.32 0.62
N ASN A 417 24.29 -11.10 0.07
CA ASN A 417 25.25 -10.16 0.66
C ASN A 417 24.76 -8.70 0.50
N ARG A 418 24.07 -8.38 -0.60
CA ARG A 418 23.43 -7.06 -0.75
C ARG A 418 22.34 -6.83 0.30
N LYS A 419 21.56 -7.86 0.62
CA LYS A 419 20.52 -7.80 1.65
C LYS A 419 21.13 -7.56 3.03
N GLU A 420 22.19 -8.27 3.39
CA GLU A 420 22.91 -8.06 4.65
C GLU A 420 23.49 -6.64 4.75
N LEU A 421 24.15 -6.16 3.70
CA LEU A 421 24.67 -4.78 3.65
C LEU A 421 23.55 -3.73 3.70
N PHE A 422 22.42 -3.98 3.04
CA PHE A 422 21.25 -3.10 3.09
C PHE A 422 20.68 -3.06 4.51
N GLU A 423 20.50 -4.20 5.17
CA GLU A 423 20.02 -4.27 6.55
C GLU A 423 20.98 -3.53 7.50
N LYS A 424 22.29 -3.71 7.34
CA LYS A 424 23.31 -2.99 8.10
C LYS A 424 23.22 -1.47 7.91
N ASP A 425 23.08 -1.00 6.67
CA ASP A 425 22.96 0.42 6.36
C ASP A 425 21.69 1.05 6.95
N ASN A 426 20.60 0.26 7.08
CA ASN A 426 19.29 0.73 7.55
C ASN A 426 19.11 0.60 9.07
N LEU A 427 20.05 -0.03 9.78
CA LEU A 427 19.95 -0.25 11.21
C LEU A 427 19.85 1.10 11.96
N GLY A 428 18.80 1.26 12.77
CA GLY A 428 18.58 2.48 13.55
C GLY A 428 18.09 3.70 12.76
N ALA A 429 18.16 3.70 11.43
CA ALA A 429 17.80 4.86 10.60
C ALA A 429 16.37 5.36 10.84
N LEU A 430 15.41 4.45 11.12
CA LEU A 430 14.02 4.84 11.37
C LEU A 430 13.88 5.50 12.75
N ARG A 431 14.67 5.08 13.74
CA ARG A 431 14.69 5.71 15.06
C ARG A 431 15.31 7.10 15.00
N ILE A 432 16.39 7.26 14.21
CA ILE A 432 16.97 8.58 13.92
C ILE A 432 15.89 9.52 13.35
N ALA A 433 15.12 9.06 12.36
CA ALA A 433 14.04 9.84 11.77
C ALA A 433 12.88 10.14 12.75
N SER A 434 12.35 9.11 13.42
CA SER A 434 11.13 9.21 14.26
C SER A 434 11.36 9.84 15.61
N LYS A 435 12.50 9.58 16.26
CA LYS A 435 12.78 9.97 17.65
C LYS A 435 13.89 11.00 17.79
N ALA A 436 14.64 11.29 16.72
CA ALA A 436 15.86 12.10 16.79
C ALA A 436 16.88 11.49 17.78
N GLU A 437 17.01 10.16 17.77
CA GLU A 437 17.86 9.41 18.69
C GLU A 437 18.77 8.43 17.96
N ILE A 438 19.94 8.19 18.53
CA ILE A 438 20.92 7.18 18.09
C ILE A 438 21.23 6.20 19.22
N TRP A 439 21.79 5.05 18.87
CA TRP A 439 22.29 4.09 19.86
C TRP A 439 23.36 4.74 20.75
N ASN A 440 23.27 4.50 22.05
CA ASN A 440 24.30 4.89 23.00
C ASN A 440 25.39 3.80 23.07
N GLU A 441 26.57 4.06 22.52
CA GLU A 441 27.69 3.11 22.53
C GLU A 441 28.18 2.78 23.95
N ASP A 442 27.95 3.69 24.91
CA ASP A 442 28.32 3.51 26.32
C ASP A 442 27.23 2.79 27.14
N HIS A 443 26.13 2.35 26.51
CA HIS A 443 25.04 1.70 27.22
C HIS A 443 25.45 0.31 27.73
N VAL A 444 25.21 0.09 29.03
CA VAL A 444 25.37 -1.20 29.69
C VAL A 444 24.01 -1.62 30.28
N GLU A 445 23.52 -2.78 29.87
CA GLU A 445 22.24 -3.33 30.34
C GLU A 445 22.23 -3.45 31.88
N GLY A 446 21.17 -2.96 32.52
CA GLY A 446 21.03 -2.96 33.98
C GLY A 446 21.69 -1.79 34.73
N THR A 447 22.26 -0.82 34.01
CA THR A 447 22.78 0.44 34.58
C THR A 447 21.82 1.61 34.35
N GLU A 448 22.12 2.78 34.93
CA GLU A 448 21.35 4.02 34.71
C GLU A 448 21.58 4.65 33.31
N SER A 449 22.51 4.10 32.51
CA SER A 449 22.77 4.59 31.16
C SER A 449 21.55 4.36 30.26
N THR A 450 21.15 5.37 29.48
CA THR A 450 20.05 5.22 28.52
C THR A 450 20.52 4.47 27.28
N GLN A 451 19.68 3.57 26.75
CA GLN A 451 19.97 2.80 25.53
C GLN A 451 20.12 3.68 24.29
N PHE A 452 19.46 4.83 24.30
CA PHE A 452 19.46 5.81 23.22
C PHE A 452 19.78 7.20 23.75
N ILE A 453 20.44 8.01 22.93
CA ILE A 453 20.77 9.41 23.21
C ILE A 453 20.27 10.33 22.08
N PRO A 454 19.94 11.60 22.38
CA PRO A 454 19.52 12.56 21.37
C PRO A 454 20.57 12.77 20.28
N THR A 455 20.12 13.14 19.08
CA THR A 455 20.98 13.47 17.95
C THR A 455 20.68 14.86 17.39
N SER A 456 21.62 15.43 16.64
CA SER A 456 21.45 16.75 16.04
C SER A 456 20.42 16.74 14.91
N LYS A 457 19.78 17.89 14.63
CA LYS A 457 18.88 18.06 13.47
C LYS A 457 19.57 17.67 12.17
N ASP A 458 20.83 18.04 11.99
CA ASP A 458 21.60 17.72 10.78
C ASP A 458 21.82 16.20 10.62
N ASN A 459 22.15 15.50 11.71
CA ASN A 459 22.27 14.05 11.68
C ASN A 459 20.91 13.38 11.38
N GLN A 460 19.83 13.88 11.97
CA GLN A 460 18.48 13.40 11.71
C GLN A 460 18.09 13.54 10.23
N LEU A 461 18.31 14.71 9.63
CA LEU A 461 18.00 14.97 8.22
C LEU A 461 18.87 14.13 7.27
N THR A 462 20.13 13.89 7.63
CA THR A 462 21.10 13.18 6.79
C THR A 462 20.94 11.67 6.86
N ASN A 463 20.76 11.12 8.05
CA ASN A 463 20.83 9.67 8.31
C ASN A 463 19.48 9.05 8.72
N GLY A 464 18.43 9.85 8.86
CA GLY A 464 17.08 9.37 9.14
C GLY A 464 16.38 8.80 7.89
N VAL A 465 15.67 7.68 8.06
CA VAL A 465 14.74 7.15 7.03
C VAL A 465 13.31 7.54 7.36
N PHE A 466 12.74 8.42 6.53
CA PHE A 466 11.42 9.02 6.76
C PHE A 466 10.33 8.28 5.96
N MET A 467 9.86 7.13 6.48
CA MET A 467 8.81 6.30 5.87
C MET A 467 7.41 6.95 5.80
N THR A 468 6.90 7.20 4.60
CA THR A 468 5.57 7.80 4.42
C THR A 468 4.92 7.39 3.10
N GLY A 469 3.60 7.47 3.03
CA GLY A 469 2.81 7.10 1.84
C GLY A 469 2.74 8.20 0.79
N ASP A 470 2.37 7.86 -0.45
CA ASP A 470 2.23 8.84 -1.56
C ASP A 470 1.14 9.89 -1.31
N SER A 471 0.23 9.60 -0.39
CA SER A 471 -0.83 10.50 0.05
C SER A 471 -0.32 11.78 0.72
N ILE A 472 0.98 11.91 1.07
CA ILE A 472 1.56 13.20 1.51
C ILE A 472 1.40 14.32 0.48
N SER A 473 1.21 13.96 -0.79
CA SER A 473 0.93 14.92 -1.86
C SER A 473 -0.43 15.60 -1.72
N LEU A 474 -1.36 14.99 -0.96
CA LEU A 474 -2.75 15.42 -0.81
C LEU A 474 -3.02 16.19 0.50
N GLN A 475 -2.07 16.21 1.44
CA GLN A 475 -2.23 16.81 2.76
C GLN A 475 -1.02 17.68 3.12
N LYS A 476 -1.24 18.98 3.28
CA LYS A 476 -0.20 20.00 3.51
C LYS A 476 -0.39 20.84 4.76
N THR A 477 -1.29 20.41 5.64
CA THR A 477 -1.55 21.06 6.92
C THR A 477 -1.53 20.03 8.04
N ILE A 478 -1.10 20.48 9.21
CA ILE A 478 -1.28 19.77 10.47
C ILE A 478 -2.77 19.81 10.84
N ARG A 479 -3.27 18.74 11.43
CA ARG A 479 -4.67 18.60 11.88
C ARG A 479 -4.70 17.90 13.23
N SER A 480 -5.66 18.18 14.10
CA SER A 480 -5.90 17.31 15.25
C SER A 480 -6.44 15.94 14.81
N ILE A 481 -6.27 14.90 15.62
CA ILE A 481 -6.89 13.58 15.39
C ILE A 481 -8.40 13.69 15.13
N PRO A 482 -9.20 14.42 15.94
CA PRO A 482 -10.63 14.58 15.65
C PRO A 482 -10.90 15.23 14.27
N GLN A 483 -10.07 16.19 13.84
CA GLN A 483 -10.20 16.78 12.50
C GLN A 483 -9.87 15.76 11.39
N ILE A 484 -8.84 14.91 11.58
CA ILE A 484 -8.52 13.83 10.64
C ILE A 484 -9.71 12.88 10.48
N HIS A 485 -10.34 12.50 11.59
CA HIS A 485 -11.52 11.62 11.57
C HIS A 485 -12.72 12.31 10.90
N TYR A 486 -12.99 13.56 11.24
CA TYR A 486 -14.05 14.35 10.61
C TYR A 486 -13.85 14.48 9.09
N ASP A 487 -12.62 14.75 8.65
CA ASP A 487 -12.27 14.91 7.24
C ASP A 487 -12.54 13.63 6.43
N VAL A 488 -12.36 12.48 7.06
CA VAL A 488 -12.48 11.18 6.42
C VAL A 488 -13.92 10.67 6.45
N ILE A 489 -14.65 10.92 7.54
CA ILE A 489 -16.01 10.43 7.78
C ILE A 489 -17.04 11.40 7.20
N GLU A 490 -17.17 12.59 7.81
CA GLU A 490 -18.23 13.55 7.50
C GLU A 490 -17.94 14.30 6.19
N GLU A 491 -16.73 14.81 6.04
CA GLU A 491 -16.34 15.49 4.80
C GLU A 491 -16.20 14.52 3.63
N GLY A 492 -15.85 13.26 3.89
CA GLY A 492 -15.88 12.20 2.88
C GLY A 492 -17.28 12.06 2.27
N TRP A 493 -18.31 11.97 3.11
CA TRP A 493 -19.71 11.94 2.67
C TRP A 493 -20.13 13.23 1.97
N ASN A 494 -19.80 14.40 2.53
CA ASN A 494 -20.14 15.69 1.91
C ASN A 494 -19.51 15.85 0.53
N PHE A 495 -18.24 15.50 0.40
CA PHE A 495 -17.52 15.53 -0.88
C PHE A 495 -18.14 14.55 -1.89
N PHE A 496 -18.47 13.34 -1.46
CA PHE A 496 -19.17 12.35 -2.28
C PHE A 496 -20.51 12.88 -2.81
N LYS A 497 -21.38 13.48 -1.97
CA LYS A 497 -22.68 14.03 -2.42
C LYS A 497 -22.53 15.08 -3.52
N VAL A 498 -21.57 15.99 -3.37
CA VAL A 498 -21.30 17.05 -4.37
C VAL A 498 -20.79 16.44 -5.67
N LYS A 499 -19.82 15.50 -5.59
CA LYS A 499 -19.18 14.91 -6.77
C LYS A 499 -20.07 13.92 -7.50
N SER A 500 -20.79 13.06 -6.78
CA SER A 500 -21.73 12.10 -7.36
C SER A 500 -22.80 12.80 -8.20
N SER A 501 -23.33 13.93 -7.74
CA SER A 501 -24.28 14.74 -8.52
C SER A 501 -23.71 15.25 -9.85
N GLN A 502 -22.42 15.60 -9.89
CA GLN A 502 -21.72 16.01 -11.12
C GLN A 502 -21.51 14.81 -12.05
N VAL A 503 -21.07 13.67 -11.50
CA VAL A 503 -20.83 12.43 -12.26
C VAL A 503 -22.11 11.87 -12.86
N LEU A 504 -23.22 11.85 -12.10
CA LEU A 504 -24.52 11.38 -12.59
C LEU A 504 -25.04 12.22 -13.77
N LYS A 505 -24.84 13.55 -13.74
CA LYS A 505 -25.19 14.41 -14.88
C LYS A 505 -24.42 14.00 -16.13
N ILE A 506 -23.11 13.80 -16.02
CA ILE A 506 -22.25 13.38 -17.13
C ILE A 506 -22.64 11.98 -17.65
N SER A 507 -22.87 11.03 -16.73
CA SER A 507 -23.19 9.66 -17.10
C SER A 507 -24.57 9.51 -17.75
N SER A 508 -25.55 10.33 -17.33
CA SER A 508 -26.90 10.36 -17.91
C SER A 508 -26.98 11.07 -19.26
N SER A 509 -26.08 12.04 -19.53
CA SER A 509 -26.03 12.77 -20.80
C SER A 509 -25.26 12.07 -21.92
N ARG A 510 -24.58 10.95 -21.61
CA ARG A 510 -23.74 10.26 -22.59
C ARG A 510 -24.62 9.52 -23.59
N LYS A 511 -24.42 9.80 -24.89
CA LYS A 511 -25.00 8.98 -25.96
C LYS A 511 -24.37 7.59 -25.93
N SER A 512 -24.96 6.64 -26.68
CA SER A 512 -24.31 5.35 -26.91
C SER A 512 -22.88 5.61 -27.41
N ILE A 513 -21.89 5.05 -26.72
CA ILE A 513 -20.47 5.20 -27.10
C ILE A 513 -20.25 4.77 -28.55
N MET A 514 -21.08 3.85 -29.07
CA MET A 514 -21.03 3.43 -30.47
C MET A 514 -21.50 4.51 -31.46
N GLU A 515 -22.40 5.41 -31.08
CA GLU A 515 -22.78 6.56 -31.92
C GLU A 515 -21.65 7.59 -31.99
N GLU A 516 -20.93 7.81 -30.89
CA GLU A 516 -19.75 8.69 -30.84
C GLU A 516 -18.56 8.07 -31.61
N ILE A 517 -18.27 6.78 -31.42
CA ILE A 517 -17.19 6.07 -32.14
C ILE A 517 -17.49 5.99 -33.65
N LYS A 518 -18.74 5.76 -34.05
CA LYS A 518 -19.14 5.74 -35.47
C LYS A 518 -18.99 7.12 -36.13
N ALA A 519 -19.13 8.21 -35.38
CA ALA A 519 -18.97 9.56 -35.90
C ALA A 519 -17.50 9.93 -36.19
N GLU A 520 -16.53 9.20 -35.63
CA GLU A 520 -15.12 9.61 -35.67
C GLU A 520 -14.22 8.89 -36.70
N ARG A 521 -14.62 7.83 -37.42
CA ARG A 521 -13.65 7.10 -38.29
C ARG A 521 -14.15 6.60 -39.65
N ASP A 522 -13.61 7.26 -40.67
CA ASP A 522 -13.23 6.71 -41.98
C ASP A 522 -11.70 6.50 -42.02
N ILE A 523 -11.17 5.68 -41.09
CA ILE A 523 -9.73 5.37 -41.04
C ILE A 523 -9.56 3.85 -40.92
N SER A 524 -8.92 3.24 -41.92
CA SER A 524 -8.58 1.82 -41.96
C SER A 524 -7.42 1.52 -41.00
N TYR A 525 -7.73 0.88 -39.86
CA TYR A 525 -6.70 0.49 -38.88
C TYR A 525 -6.07 -0.88 -39.12
N GLY A 526 -6.50 -1.64 -40.14
CA GLY A 526 -6.11 -3.05 -40.30
C GLY A 526 -6.46 -3.90 -39.06
N LYS A 527 -5.92 -5.14 -38.99
CA LYS A 527 -6.12 -6.06 -37.85
C LYS A 527 -5.21 -5.70 -36.65
N LYS A 528 -5.32 -4.48 -36.13
CA LYS A 528 -4.56 -4.01 -34.95
C LYS A 528 -5.41 -4.12 -33.67
N ILE A 529 -4.75 -4.41 -32.55
CA ILE A 529 -5.36 -4.40 -31.21
C ILE A 529 -5.36 -2.95 -30.71
N ALA A 530 -6.53 -2.43 -30.32
CA ALA A 530 -6.62 -1.19 -29.55
C ALA A 530 -6.43 -1.51 -28.07
N VAL A 531 -5.41 -0.93 -27.45
CA VAL A 531 -5.29 -0.91 -25.99
C VAL A 531 -6.07 0.31 -25.53
N ILE A 532 -7.26 0.10 -24.96
CA ILE A 532 -8.02 1.15 -24.31
C ILE A 532 -7.50 1.21 -22.87
N GLY A 533 -6.63 2.17 -22.59
CA GLY A 533 -6.35 2.57 -21.21
C GLY A 533 -7.53 3.38 -20.69
N LEU A 534 -7.99 3.08 -19.47
CA LEU A 534 -8.95 3.91 -18.74
C LEU A 534 -8.23 5.02 -17.99
#